data_AF-A0A0R3SRE2-F1
#
_entry.id   AF-A0A0R3SRE2-F1
#
_cell.length_a   1.000
_cell.length_b   1.000
_cell.length_c   1.000
_cell.angle_alpha   90.00
_cell.angle_beta   90.00
_cell.angle_gamma   90.00
#
_symmetry.space_group_name_H-M   'P 1'
#
loop_
_entity.id
_entity.type
_entity.pdbx_description
1 polymer ?
#
loop_
_entity_poly.entity_id
_entity_poly.type
_entity_poly.pdbx_seq_one_letter_code
_entity_poly.pdbx_strand_id
1 'polypeptide(L)'
;MATDFKITDLPRSLSLEICKHLTAGDLLNFCHAFPQWKYLLSTRTATEIANRDIQNWSWIDRNSYGLIFPMKSSNVYNNPIKALLYRQNYQLTIEKFKTEEKSNDCSICEKILGEKYPQEFRVTLNFNSSTDFDDNMIEKLHFEADSVAAFTMRGYDYQNFHYYKSIFSARRRELKDNACIVYFARSSWRLKSDIAEIFADAKPNQTVLIGIVKDEVRRLKGHKTNFEFLTGFINDELGGIEQYPLNDSIINWCLWLVEEAESKYLNAKEIYKRASYEIVKNFI
;
A
#
# COMPACT_ATOMS: atom_id res chain seq x y z
N MET A 1 -9.03 22.75 -49.53
CA MET A 1 -8.53 23.29 -48.25
C MET A 1 -8.75 22.22 -47.20
N ALA A 2 -7.69 21.64 -46.63
CA ALA A 2 -7.84 20.70 -45.54
C ALA A 2 -8.31 21.49 -44.31
N THR A 3 -9.51 21.21 -43.82
CA THR A 3 -9.96 21.71 -42.53
C THR A 3 -9.11 21.06 -41.46
N ASP A 4 -8.36 21.86 -40.70
CA ASP A 4 -7.65 21.41 -39.50
C ASP A 4 -8.69 20.93 -38.49
N PHE A 5 -8.93 19.62 -38.46
CA PHE A 5 -9.79 19.00 -37.46
C PHE A 5 -9.08 19.05 -36.11
N LYS A 6 -9.62 19.84 -35.17
CA LYS A 6 -9.11 19.85 -33.80
C LYS A 6 -9.92 18.91 -32.94
N ILE A 7 -9.26 18.33 -31.95
CA ILE A 7 -9.91 17.46 -30.96
C ILE A 7 -11.01 18.18 -30.17
N THR A 8 -10.94 19.51 -30.10
CA THR A 8 -11.96 20.40 -29.52
C THR A 8 -13.27 20.41 -30.31
N ASP A 9 -13.22 20.04 -31.58
CA ASP A 9 -14.36 20.12 -32.49
C ASP A 9 -15.16 18.80 -32.49
N LEU A 10 -14.71 17.80 -31.73
CA LEU A 10 -15.40 16.52 -31.59
C LEU A 10 -16.74 16.72 -30.86
N PRO A 11 -17.85 16.14 -31.38
CA PRO A 11 -19.12 16.15 -30.67
C PRO A 11 -19.03 15.52 -29.29
N ARG A 12 -19.82 16.03 -28.34
CA ARG A 12 -19.87 15.48 -26.96
C ARG A 12 -20.18 13.98 -26.94
N SER A 13 -21.05 13.51 -27.84
CA SER A 13 -21.36 12.08 -27.97
C SER A 13 -20.12 11.24 -28.27
N LEU A 14 -19.25 11.71 -29.17
CA LEU A 14 -18.03 11.01 -29.56
C LEU A 14 -16.99 11.04 -28.43
N SER A 15 -16.88 12.15 -27.69
CA SER A 15 -16.00 12.22 -26.52
C SER A 15 -16.40 11.22 -25.41
N LEU A 16 -17.70 11.02 -25.19
CA LEU A 16 -18.23 10.02 -24.24
C LEU A 16 -17.97 8.60 -24.72
N GLU A 17 -18.07 8.36 -26.03
CA GLU A 17 -17.77 7.05 -26.61
C GLU A 17 -16.29 6.71 -26.47
N ILE A 18 -15.39 7.65 -26.78
CA ILE A 18 -13.95 7.50 -26.56
C ILE A 18 -13.66 7.13 -25.10
N CYS A 19 -14.31 7.81 -24.14
CA CYS A 19 -14.10 7.55 -22.71
C CYS A 19 -14.36 6.11 -22.31
N LYS A 20 -15.35 5.42 -22.91
CA LYS A 20 -15.68 4.03 -22.56
C LYS A 20 -14.54 3.05 -22.84
N HIS A 21 -13.61 3.43 -23.71
CA HIS A 21 -12.46 2.61 -24.09
C HIS A 21 -11.18 2.96 -23.33
N LEU A 22 -11.20 4.02 -22.49
CA LEU A 22 -10.04 4.43 -21.72
C LEU A 22 -9.91 3.63 -20.42
N THR A 23 -8.67 3.35 -20.03
CA THR A 23 -8.39 2.95 -18.65
C THR A 23 -8.59 4.13 -17.70
N ALA A 24 -8.65 3.88 -16.38
CA ALA A 24 -8.72 4.95 -15.40
C ALA A 24 -7.54 5.92 -15.50
N GLY A 25 -6.32 5.41 -15.69
CA GLY A 25 -5.13 6.23 -15.88
C GLY A 25 -5.18 7.05 -17.17
N ASP A 26 -5.59 6.44 -18.28
CA ASP A 26 -5.73 7.14 -19.56
C ASP A 26 -6.77 8.25 -19.48
N LEU A 27 -7.90 8.00 -18.82
CA LEU A 27 -8.94 9.01 -18.62
C LEU A 27 -8.41 10.23 -17.87
N LEU A 28 -7.66 10.03 -16.78
CA LEU A 28 -7.09 11.11 -16.00
C LEU A 28 -6.02 11.88 -16.79
N ASN A 29 -5.11 11.16 -17.44
CA ASN A 29 -4.06 11.74 -18.29
C ASN A 29 -4.65 12.53 -19.46
N PHE A 30 -5.69 11.99 -20.09
CA PHE A 30 -6.38 12.63 -21.20
C PHE A 30 -7.07 13.92 -20.74
N CYS A 31 -7.79 13.89 -19.62
CA CYS A 31 -8.43 15.09 -19.06
C CYS A 31 -7.41 16.13 -18.54
N HIS A 32 -6.20 15.69 -18.19
CA HIS A 32 -5.08 16.57 -17.85
C HIS A 32 -4.51 17.25 -19.11
N ALA A 33 -4.26 16.48 -20.17
CA ALA A 33 -3.72 16.98 -21.45
C ALA A 33 -4.71 17.87 -22.21
N PHE A 34 -6.02 17.59 -22.08
CA PHE A 34 -7.10 18.34 -22.72
C PHE A 34 -8.05 18.91 -21.67
N PRO A 35 -7.74 20.07 -21.04
CA PRO A 35 -8.53 20.63 -19.94
C PRO A 35 -10.01 20.87 -20.28
N GLN A 36 -10.33 21.15 -21.55
CA GLN A 36 -11.70 21.30 -22.04
C GLN A 36 -12.57 20.04 -21.84
N TRP A 37 -11.94 18.88 -21.68
CA TRP A 37 -12.58 17.58 -21.53
C TRP A 37 -12.72 17.15 -20.06
N LYS A 38 -12.29 17.99 -19.10
CA LYS A 38 -12.43 17.72 -17.66
C LYS A 38 -13.86 17.43 -17.22
N TYR A 39 -14.88 17.91 -17.93
CA TYR A 39 -16.28 17.58 -17.63
C TYR A 39 -16.55 16.07 -17.67
N LEU A 40 -15.75 15.31 -18.43
CA LEU A 40 -15.88 13.85 -18.54
C LEU A 40 -15.64 13.17 -17.19
N LEU A 41 -14.79 13.73 -16.32
CA LEU A 41 -14.53 13.22 -14.98
C LEU A 41 -15.74 13.29 -14.05
N SER A 42 -16.74 14.11 -14.39
CA SER A 42 -18.01 14.20 -13.64
C SER A 42 -19.13 13.35 -14.25
N THR A 43 -18.82 12.54 -15.27
CA THR A 43 -19.81 11.68 -15.93
C THR A 43 -19.94 10.34 -15.24
N ARG A 44 -21.10 9.71 -15.38
CA ARG A 44 -21.36 8.34 -14.90
C ARG A 44 -20.35 7.34 -15.47
N THR A 45 -19.99 7.46 -16.75
CA THR A 45 -19.01 6.58 -17.40
C THR A 45 -17.64 6.65 -16.72
N ALA A 46 -17.17 7.85 -16.39
CA ALA A 46 -15.93 8.01 -15.64
C ALA A 46 -16.02 7.37 -14.25
N THR A 47 -17.13 7.55 -13.53
CA THR A 47 -17.35 6.90 -12.23
C THR A 47 -17.35 5.38 -12.35
N GLU A 48 -17.95 4.81 -13.39
CA GLU A 48 -17.97 3.35 -13.63
C GLU A 48 -16.57 2.80 -13.93
N ILE A 49 -15.78 3.50 -14.74
CA ILE A 49 -14.36 3.16 -14.99
C ILE A 49 -13.58 3.22 -13.68
N ALA A 50 -13.79 4.26 -12.87
CA ALA A 50 -13.11 4.43 -11.60
C ALA A 50 -13.44 3.32 -10.61
N ASN A 51 -14.72 2.96 -10.47
CA ASN A 51 -15.13 1.88 -9.60
C ASN A 51 -14.54 0.53 -10.03
N ARG A 52 -14.47 0.27 -11.34
CA ARG A 52 -13.82 -0.94 -11.86
C ARG A 52 -12.34 -0.99 -11.55
N ASP A 53 -11.64 0.13 -11.66
CA ASP A 53 -10.23 0.22 -11.25
C ASP A 53 -10.06 -0.01 -9.75
N ILE A 54 -10.90 0.63 -8.92
CA ILE A 54 -10.91 0.47 -7.46
C ILE A 54 -11.00 -1.00 -7.04
N GLN A 55 -11.82 -1.81 -7.71
CA GLN A 55 -11.91 -3.24 -7.43
C GLN A 55 -10.57 -3.99 -7.52
N ASN A 56 -9.64 -3.50 -8.34
CA ASN A 56 -8.34 -4.12 -8.57
C ASN A 56 -7.21 -3.53 -7.70
N TRP A 57 -7.52 -2.57 -6.82
CA TRP A 57 -6.52 -1.92 -5.98
C TRP A 57 -5.78 -2.92 -5.09
N SER A 58 -4.45 -2.89 -5.17
CA SER A 58 -3.56 -3.74 -4.39
C SER A 58 -3.28 -3.18 -3.00
N TRP A 59 -3.68 -1.95 -2.71
CA TRP A 59 -3.48 -1.33 -1.41
C TRP A 59 -4.54 -0.26 -1.15
N ILE A 60 -4.78 0.02 0.13
CA ILE A 60 -5.65 1.09 0.61
C ILE A 60 -5.04 1.71 1.87
N ASP A 61 -5.14 3.02 2.01
CA ASP A 61 -4.71 3.76 3.18
C ASP A 61 -5.88 4.57 3.75
N ARG A 62 -5.67 5.24 4.89
CA ARG A 62 -6.71 6.04 5.54
C ARG A 62 -7.38 7.04 4.60
N ASN A 63 -6.59 7.75 3.79
CA ASN A 63 -7.10 8.81 2.91
C ASN A 63 -7.94 8.23 1.78
N SER A 64 -7.41 7.22 1.09
CA SER A 64 -8.11 6.56 -0.01
C SER A 64 -9.37 5.82 0.46
N TYR A 65 -9.34 5.20 1.64
CA TYR A 65 -10.53 4.65 2.29
C TYR A 65 -11.59 5.73 2.56
N GLY A 66 -11.21 6.85 3.19
CA GLY A 66 -12.14 7.95 3.48
C GLY A 66 -12.70 8.63 2.23
N LEU A 67 -11.96 8.61 1.11
CA LEU A 67 -12.47 9.06 -0.18
C LEU A 67 -13.52 8.10 -0.75
N ILE A 68 -13.31 6.78 -0.65
CA ILE A 68 -14.25 5.79 -1.19
C ILE A 68 -15.50 5.65 -0.32
N PHE A 69 -15.33 5.68 1.00
CA PHE A 69 -16.40 5.55 2.00
C PHE A 69 -16.48 6.81 2.86
N PRO A 70 -16.98 7.93 2.32
CA PRO A 70 -17.08 9.17 3.06
C PRO A 70 -18.07 9.02 4.24
N MET A 71 -17.67 9.46 5.44
CA MET A 71 -18.53 9.46 6.64
C MET A 71 -19.77 10.38 6.53
N LYS A 72 -19.79 11.32 5.57
CA LYS A 72 -20.93 12.21 5.30
C LYS A 72 -21.37 12.06 3.85
N SER A 73 -22.66 12.32 3.58
CA SER A 73 -23.33 12.29 2.26
C SER A 73 -22.81 13.33 1.24
N SER A 74 -21.49 13.54 1.21
CA SER A 74 -20.83 14.29 0.16
C SER A 74 -20.98 13.56 -1.18
N ASN A 75 -21.11 14.36 -2.24
CA ASN A 75 -21.43 13.98 -3.62
C ASN A 75 -20.76 12.66 -4.07
N VAL A 76 -21.49 11.55 -3.93
CA VAL A 76 -21.02 10.15 -4.10
C VAL A 76 -20.38 9.92 -5.48
N TYR A 77 -20.78 10.70 -6.48
CA TYR A 77 -20.33 10.57 -7.87
C TYR A 77 -18.87 11.01 -8.11
N ASN A 78 -18.36 11.98 -7.34
CA ASN A 78 -17.00 12.52 -7.55
C ASN A 78 -15.93 11.82 -6.70
N ASN A 79 -16.35 11.03 -5.73
CA ASN A 79 -15.46 10.45 -4.74
C ASN A 79 -14.55 9.34 -5.29
N PRO A 80 -15.03 8.42 -6.16
CA PRO A 80 -14.16 7.46 -6.84
C PRO A 80 -13.06 8.13 -7.70
N ILE A 81 -13.40 9.21 -8.41
CA ILE A 81 -12.45 9.95 -9.25
C ILE A 81 -11.39 10.66 -8.39
N LYS A 82 -11.79 11.27 -7.27
CA LYS A 82 -10.85 11.85 -6.31
C LYS A 82 -9.92 10.78 -5.73
N ALA A 83 -10.45 9.60 -5.41
CA ALA A 83 -9.68 8.47 -4.90
C ALA A 83 -8.64 7.98 -5.94
N LEU A 84 -9.03 7.90 -7.23
CA LEU A 84 -8.09 7.61 -8.31
C LEU A 84 -7.00 8.68 -8.46
N LEU A 85 -7.37 9.95 -8.48
CA LEU A 85 -6.42 11.07 -8.58
C LEU A 85 -5.41 11.03 -7.42
N TYR A 86 -5.89 10.79 -6.20
CA TYR A 86 -5.02 10.60 -5.04
C TYR A 86 -4.02 9.46 -5.27
N ARG A 87 -4.50 8.29 -5.71
CA ARG A 87 -3.66 7.11 -5.94
C ARG A 87 -2.63 7.34 -7.05
N GLN A 88 -3.05 7.95 -8.16
CA GLN A 88 -2.15 8.27 -9.28
C GLN A 88 -1.06 9.26 -8.86
N ASN A 89 -1.43 10.34 -8.16
CA ASN A 89 -0.45 11.30 -7.64
C ASN A 89 0.54 10.62 -6.71
N TYR A 90 0.04 9.78 -5.80
CA TYR A 90 0.88 9.06 -4.86
C TYR A 90 1.88 8.13 -5.58
N GLN A 91 1.43 7.40 -6.61
CA GLN A 91 2.29 6.54 -7.43
C GLN A 91 3.34 7.35 -8.20
N LEU A 92 2.96 8.48 -8.79
CA LEU A 92 3.89 9.39 -9.46
C LEU A 92 4.95 9.93 -8.50
N THR A 93 4.60 10.23 -7.24
CA THR A 93 5.59 10.67 -6.25
C THR A 93 6.58 9.55 -5.95
N ILE A 94 6.13 8.30 -5.71
CA ILE A 94 7.04 7.16 -5.52
C ILE A 94 7.98 6.98 -6.73
N GLU A 95 7.48 7.13 -7.95
CA GLU A 95 8.32 7.03 -9.16
C GLU A 95 9.35 8.17 -9.26
N LYS A 96 8.97 9.40 -8.91
CA LYS A 96 9.92 10.53 -8.84
C LYS A 96 11.04 10.29 -7.85
N PHE A 97 10.74 9.65 -6.72
CA PHE A 97 11.75 9.26 -5.72
C PHE A 97 12.78 8.27 -6.23
N LYS A 98 12.48 7.48 -7.27
CA LYS A 98 13.51 6.65 -7.92
C LYS A 98 14.51 7.48 -8.75
N THR A 99 14.18 8.74 -9.03
CA THR A 99 14.90 9.60 -9.99
C THR A 99 15.53 10.85 -9.36
N GLU A 100 15.21 11.19 -8.11
CA GLU A 100 15.80 12.33 -7.40
C GLU A 100 17.30 12.14 -7.13
N GLU A 101 18.04 13.25 -7.19
CA GLU A 101 19.45 13.32 -7.56
C GLU A 101 20.37 12.34 -6.82
N LYS A 102 21.06 11.55 -7.65
CA LYS A 102 22.27 10.78 -7.38
C LYS A 102 23.36 11.64 -6.74
N SER A 103 23.24 11.99 -5.46
CA SER A 103 24.32 12.72 -4.77
C SER A 103 25.51 11.82 -4.39
N ASN A 104 25.43 10.52 -4.68
CA ASN A 104 26.52 9.53 -4.73
C ASN A 104 25.87 8.22 -5.21
N ASP A 105 25.97 7.91 -6.51
CA ASP A 105 25.64 6.67 -7.27
C ASP A 105 24.36 5.84 -7.00
N CYS A 106 23.55 6.14 -5.98
CA CYS A 106 22.29 5.47 -5.69
C CYS A 106 21.32 6.41 -4.91
N SER A 107 20.03 6.35 -5.22
CA SER A 107 18.97 7.07 -4.48
C SER A 107 18.88 6.58 -3.02
N ILE A 108 18.29 7.36 -2.10
CA ILE A 108 18.09 6.92 -0.70
C ILE A 108 17.27 5.63 -0.65
N CYS A 109 16.26 5.50 -1.51
CA CYS A 109 15.52 4.25 -1.70
C CYS A 109 16.45 3.10 -2.12
N GLU A 110 17.34 3.31 -3.08
CA GLU A 110 18.35 2.31 -3.45
C GLU A 110 19.45 2.10 -2.40
N LYS A 111 19.72 3.04 -1.50
CA LYS A 111 20.60 2.81 -0.34
C LYS A 111 19.93 1.93 0.70
N ILE A 112 18.67 2.22 1.02
CA ILE A 112 17.84 1.41 1.91
C ILE A 112 17.59 0.01 1.30
N LEU A 113 17.40 -0.07 -0.02
CA LEU A 113 17.02 -1.30 -0.73
C LEU A 113 18.18 -2.06 -1.40
N GLY A 114 19.30 -1.42 -1.75
CA GLY A 114 20.21 -1.88 -2.82
C GLY A 114 21.67 -2.13 -2.41
N GLU A 115 22.17 -1.59 -1.30
CA GLU A 115 23.50 -2.01 -0.81
C GLU A 115 23.46 -3.33 0.00
N LYS A 116 22.26 -3.85 0.31
CA LYS A 116 22.07 -5.14 1.01
C LYS A 116 21.32 -6.21 0.22
N TYR A 117 20.89 -5.95 -1.01
CA TYR A 117 20.09 -6.93 -1.75
C TYR A 117 20.29 -6.92 -3.30
N PRO A 118 20.79 -8.02 -3.90
CA PRO A 118 20.92 -8.20 -5.35
C PRO A 118 19.61 -8.58 -6.08
N GLN A 119 19.64 -8.37 -7.40
CA GLN A 119 18.54 -8.26 -8.40
C GLN A 119 17.46 -9.36 -8.47
N GLU A 120 17.57 -10.46 -7.72
CA GLU A 120 16.61 -11.58 -7.75
C GLU A 120 16.04 -11.92 -6.35
N PHE A 121 16.34 -11.07 -5.35
CA PHE A 121 15.83 -11.06 -3.97
C PHE A 121 15.42 -12.43 -3.38
N ARG A 122 16.44 -13.14 -2.87
CA ARG A 122 16.35 -13.80 -1.58
C ARG A 122 16.63 -12.72 -0.53
N VAL A 123 15.71 -12.51 0.41
CA VAL A 123 15.91 -11.52 1.45
C VAL A 123 16.93 -12.09 2.46
N THR A 124 18.21 -11.73 2.30
CA THR A 124 19.21 -11.93 3.35
C THR A 124 18.93 -10.94 4.47
N LEU A 125 18.18 -11.39 5.45
CA LEU A 125 17.88 -10.65 6.66
C LEU A 125 19.15 -10.61 7.49
N ASN A 126 19.68 -9.41 7.67
CA ASN A 126 20.83 -9.19 8.52
C ASN A 126 20.43 -9.42 9.97
N PHE A 127 20.49 -10.68 10.37
CA PHE A 127 20.70 -11.08 11.75
C PHE A 127 22.18 -11.38 11.89
N ASN A 128 22.70 -11.19 13.10
CA ASN A 128 23.95 -11.80 13.55
C ASN A 128 23.87 -13.35 13.59
N SER A 129 23.20 -14.00 12.63
CA SER A 129 23.09 -15.45 12.48
C SER A 129 23.28 -15.82 11.01
N SER A 130 24.27 -16.66 10.78
CA SER A 130 24.82 -17.16 9.52
C SER A 130 23.86 -18.05 8.68
N THR A 131 22.61 -17.66 8.48
CA THR A 131 21.62 -18.48 7.75
C THR A 131 20.76 -17.66 6.80
N ASP A 132 20.73 -18.06 5.53
CA ASP A 132 19.84 -17.52 4.49
C ASP A 132 18.36 -17.76 4.85
N PHE A 133 17.51 -16.73 4.72
CA PHE A 133 16.08 -16.80 5.05
C PHE A 133 15.19 -16.78 3.79
N ASP A 134 14.01 -17.39 3.91
CA ASP A 134 12.92 -17.40 2.92
C ASP A 134 11.88 -16.32 3.29
N ASP A 135 11.40 -15.57 2.29
CA ASP A 135 10.54 -14.40 2.47
C ASP A 135 9.18 -14.76 3.09
N ASN A 136 8.66 -15.98 2.85
CA ASN A 136 7.44 -16.47 3.49
C ASN A 136 7.53 -16.55 5.02
N MET A 137 8.73 -16.58 5.59
CA MET A 137 8.91 -16.73 7.03
C MET A 137 8.83 -15.38 7.73
N ILE A 138 8.87 -14.28 6.98
CA ILE A 138 8.87 -12.91 7.49
C ILE A 138 7.46 -12.52 7.93
N GLU A 139 7.28 -12.32 9.22
CA GLU A 139 6.04 -11.76 9.76
C GLU A 139 6.11 -10.24 9.90
N LYS A 140 7.31 -9.69 10.06
CA LYS A 140 7.47 -8.26 10.35
C LYS A 140 8.80 -7.70 9.87
N LEU A 141 8.79 -6.46 9.41
CA LEU A 141 9.96 -5.66 9.08
C LEU A 141 9.86 -4.29 9.73
N HIS A 142 10.98 -3.75 10.21
CA HIS A 142 11.12 -2.35 10.63
C HIS A 142 12.13 -1.68 9.72
N PHE A 143 11.73 -0.61 9.07
CA PHE A 143 12.57 0.21 8.22
C PHE A 143 12.84 1.55 8.92
N GLU A 144 14.09 1.98 8.89
CA GLU A 144 14.59 3.28 9.33
C GLU A 144 15.40 3.91 8.20
N ALA A 145 15.76 5.19 8.33
CA ALA A 145 16.49 5.91 7.28
C ALA A 145 17.86 5.30 6.92
N ASP A 146 18.48 4.60 7.88
CA ASP A 146 19.83 4.03 7.83
C ASP A 146 19.85 2.53 8.13
N SER A 147 18.71 1.92 8.47
CA SER A 147 18.66 0.55 8.96
C SER A 147 17.38 -0.17 8.53
N VAL A 148 17.47 -1.49 8.39
CA VAL A 148 16.31 -2.37 8.19
C VAL A 148 16.50 -3.57 9.10
N ALA A 149 15.47 -3.90 9.88
CA ALA A 149 15.39 -5.09 10.71
C ALA A 149 14.20 -5.93 10.26
N ALA A 150 14.35 -7.25 10.30
CA ALA A 150 13.28 -8.18 9.98
C ALA A 150 13.09 -9.21 11.07
N PHE A 151 11.95 -9.87 11.05
CA PHE A 151 11.57 -10.82 12.08
C PHE A 151 10.77 -11.97 11.44
N THR A 152 11.16 -13.21 11.76
CA THR A 152 10.60 -14.42 11.16
C THR A 152 10.01 -15.38 12.18
N MET A 153 9.18 -16.31 11.70
CA MET A 153 8.61 -17.43 12.47
C MET A 153 9.66 -18.44 12.99
N ARG A 154 10.88 -18.52 12.44
CA ARG A 154 11.88 -19.51 12.90
C ARG A 154 12.70 -19.08 14.11
N GLY A 155 12.54 -17.83 14.57
CA GLY A 155 12.95 -17.43 15.92
C GLY A 155 12.02 -17.96 17.01
N TYR A 156 10.92 -18.62 16.64
CA TYR A 156 10.02 -19.30 17.56
C TYR A 156 10.56 -20.69 17.83
N ASP A 157 11.07 -20.90 19.04
CA ASP A 157 11.22 -22.25 19.57
C ASP A 157 9.83 -22.85 19.76
N TYR A 158 9.40 -23.71 18.83
CA TYR A 158 8.10 -24.40 18.88
C TYR A 158 7.92 -25.24 20.15
N GLN A 159 9.01 -25.55 20.87
CA GLN A 159 8.98 -26.31 22.12
C GLN A 159 8.76 -25.42 23.35
N ASN A 160 8.99 -24.11 23.24
CA ASN A 160 8.84 -23.16 24.33
C ASN A 160 7.97 -21.96 23.90
N PHE A 161 6.66 -22.02 24.21
CA PHE A 161 5.69 -20.93 24.01
C PHE A 161 5.99 -19.63 24.81
N HIS A 162 7.18 -19.49 25.39
CA HIS A 162 7.65 -18.26 26.03
C HIS A 162 8.09 -17.24 24.98
N TYR A 163 7.05 -16.69 24.35
CA TYR A 163 6.98 -15.50 23.52
C TYR A 163 8.17 -14.52 23.68
N TYR A 164 8.89 -14.25 22.60
CA TYR A 164 9.84 -13.11 22.46
C TYR A 164 9.14 -11.73 22.48
N LYS A 165 7.97 -11.62 23.13
CA LYS A 165 7.02 -10.49 23.06
C LYS A 165 7.67 -9.23 23.54
N SER A 166 8.29 -9.37 24.70
CA SER A 166 8.97 -8.30 25.41
C SER A 166 10.07 -7.70 24.54
N ILE A 167 10.83 -8.53 23.82
CA ILE A 167 11.91 -8.09 22.93
C ILE A 167 11.34 -7.35 21.71
N PHE A 168 10.27 -7.84 21.08
CA PHE A 168 9.64 -7.16 19.96
C PHE A 168 8.96 -5.85 20.33
N SER A 169 8.34 -5.77 21.51
CA SER A 169 7.76 -4.54 22.03
C SER A 169 8.83 -3.55 22.49
N ALA A 170 9.88 -4.01 23.16
CA ALA A 170 11.01 -3.17 23.55
C ALA A 170 11.68 -2.55 22.33
N ARG A 171 12.02 -3.37 21.31
CA ARG A 171 12.64 -2.87 20.09
C ARG A 171 11.74 -1.90 19.32
N ARG A 172 10.43 -2.16 19.26
CA ARG A 172 9.46 -1.24 18.63
C ARG A 172 9.49 0.15 19.26
N ARG A 173 9.52 0.22 20.60
CA ARG A 173 9.54 1.49 21.34
C ARG A 173 10.82 2.28 21.10
N GLU A 174 11.91 1.59 20.77
CA GLU A 174 13.20 2.18 20.42
C GLU A 174 13.28 2.69 18.96
N LEU A 175 12.34 2.33 18.09
CA LEU A 175 12.37 2.75 16.69
C LEU A 175 12.34 4.27 16.56
N LYS A 176 13.06 4.79 15.56
CA LYS A 176 13.07 6.22 15.23
C LYS A 176 11.65 6.73 14.93
N ASP A 177 11.42 8.01 15.18
CA ASP A 177 10.08 8.62 15.07
C ASP A 177 9.50 8.59 13.66
N ASN A 178 10.35 8.50 12.64
CA ASN A 178 9.97 8.44 11.23
C ASN A 178 10.09 7.03 10.63
N ALA A 179 10.28 6.00 11.46
CA ALA A 179 10.39 4.62 11.01
C ALA A 179 9.10 4.12 10.34
N CYS A 180 9.24 3.14 9.45
CA CYS A 180 8.12 2.43 8.85
C CYS A 180 8.10 0.97 9.35
N ILE A 181 6.95 0.52 9.84
CA ILE A 181 6.74 -0.84 10.34
C ILE A 181 5.92 -1.59 9.30
N VAL A 182 6.45 -2.68 8.74
CA VAL A 182 5.70 -3.59 7.88
C VAL A 182 5.33 -4.83 8.69
N TYR A 183 4.07 -5.23 8.67
CA TYR A 183 3.57 -6.45 9.30
C TYR A 183 2.83 -7.30 8.27
N PHE A 184 3.25 -8.55 8.09
CA PHE A 184 2.63 -9.51 7.19
C PHE A 184 1.55 -10.30 7.93
N ALA A 185 0.30 -9.87 7.74
CA ALA A 185 -0.88 -10.51 8.32
C ALA A 185 -1.21 -11.81 7.54
N ARG A 186 -0.76 -12.94 8.07
CA ARG A 186 -1.19 -14.31 7.65
C ARG A 186 -2.37 -14.77 8.49
N SER A 187 -3.15 -15.75 8.04
CA SER A 187 -4.31 -16.25 8.78
C SER A 187 -3.85 -16.91 10.07
N SER A 188 -3.88 -16.14 11.16
CA SER A 188 -3.45 -16.55 12.49
C SER A 188 -4.48 -16.09 13.51
N TRP A 189 -4.58 -16.82 14.61
CA TRP A 189 -5.55 -16.56 15.68
C TRP A 189 -5.21 -15.32 16.54
N ARG A 190 -4.12 -14.61 16.26
CA ARG A 190 -3.65 -13.43 17.03
C ARG A 190 -3.53 -12.14 16.22
N LEU A 191 -3.96 -12.13 14.97
CA LEU A 191 -3.90 -10.97 14.07
C LEU A 191 -4.34 -9.65 14.73
N LYS A 192 -5.54 -9.63 15.29
CA LYS A 192 -6.10 -8.43 15.90
C LYS A 192 -5.28 -7.95 17.09
N SER A 193 -4.83 -8.87 17.97
CA SER A 193 -4.00 -8.50 19.13
C SER A 193 -2.62 -8.02 18.72
N ASP A 194 -2.00 -8.63 17.72
CA ASP A 194 -0.66 -8.25 17.27
C ASP A 194 -0.68 -6.86 16.61
N ILE A 195 -1.68 -6.61 15.77
CA ILE A 195 -1.89 -5.29 15.15
C ILE A 195 -2.21 -4.27 16.24
N ALA A 196 -3.12 -4.57 17.17
CA ALA A 196 -3.42 -3.72 18.32
C ALA A 196 -2.16 -3.30 19.09
N GLU A 197 -1.22 -4.20 19.33
CA GLU A 197 0.03 -3.89 20.01
C GLU A 197 1.01 -3.09 19.17
N ILE A 198 1.05 -3.33 17.86
CA ILE A 198 1.85 -2.51 16.93
C ILE A 198 1.40 -1.06 17.00
N PHE A 199 0.09 -0.83 16.94
CA PHE A 199 -0.47 0.52 17.02
C PHE A 199 -0.31 1.15 18.41
N ALA A 200 -0.34 0.35 19.49
CA ALA A 200 -0.11 0.87 20.84
C ALA A 200 1.34 1.33 21.07
N ASP A 201 2.32 0.65 20.46
CA ASP A 201 3.74 0.99 20.59
C ASP A 201 4.22 2.00 19.52
N ALA A 202 3.44 2.25 18.46
CA ALA A 202 3.84 3.10 17.35
C ALA A 202 3.71 4.60 17.67
N LYS A 203 4.64 5.38 17.13
CA LYS A 203 4.72 6.83 17.34
C LYS A 203 3.95 7.59 16.26
N PRO A 204 3.53 8.85 16.50
CA PRO A 204 2.66 9.59 15.57
C PRO A 204 3.21 9.75 14.15
N ASN A 205 4.53 9.93 14.01
CA ASN A 205 5.20 10.15 12.73
C ASN A 205 5.60 8.84 12.02
N GLN A 206 5.38 7.70 12.65
CA GLN A 206 5.63 6.40 12.05
C GLN A 206 4.49 6.01 11.11
N THR A 207 4.82 5.12 10.17
CA THR A 207 3.80 4.51 9.29
C THR A 207 3.77 3.00 9.47
N VAL A 208 2.58 2.43 9.64
CA VAL A 208 2.35 0.99 9.73
C VAL A 208 1.78 0.47 8.40
N LEU A 209 2.58 -0.32 7.67
CA LEU A 209 2.13 -1.06 6.50
C LEU A 209 1.71 -2.47 6.93
N ILE A 210 0.50 -2.88 6.58
CA ILE A 210 -0.02 -4.21 6.88
C ILE A 210 -0.14 -4.98 5.56
N GLY A 211 0.78 -5.91 5.32
CA GLY A 211 0.76 -6.85 4.22
C GLY A 211 -0.24 -7.98 4.47
N ILE A 212 -1.44 -7.90 3.91
CA ILE A 212 -2.48 -8.94 4.01
C ILE A 212 -2.14 -10.06 3.04
N VAL A 213 -1.71 -11.21 3.56
CA VAL A 213 -1.34 -12.35 2.74
C VAL A 213 -2.60 -13.07 2.26
N LYS A 214 -2.74 -13.23 0.93
CA LYS A 214 -3.79 -14.02 0.27
C LYS A 214 -3.55 -15.52 0.47
N ASP A 215 -3.56 -16.00 1.72
CA ASP A 215 -3.51 -17.43 2.03
C ASP A 215 -4.84 -18.13 1.70
N GLU A 216 -4.80 -19.46 1.69
CA GLU A 216 -5.94 -20.30 1.33
C GLU A 216 -7.17 -20.03 2.21
N VAL A 217 -6.97 -19.83 3.51
CA VAL A 217 -8.03 -19.55 4.47
C VAL A 217 -8.77 -18.26 4.10
N ARG A 218 -8.05 -17.18 3.78
CA ARG A 218 -8.70 -15.93 3.31
C ARG A 218 -9.33 -16.08 1.95
N ARG A 219 -8.74 -16.85 1.03
CA ARG A 219 -9.33 -17.11 -0.30
C ARG A 219 -10.68 -17.82 -0.19
N LEU A 220 -10.84 -18.71 0.80
CA LEU A 220 -12.10 -19.43 1.05
C LEU A 220 -13.23 -18.55 1.60
N LYS A 221 -12.96 -17.30 2.03
CA LYS A 221 -14.01 -16.35 2.45
C LYS A 221 -14.86 -15.80 1.30
N GLY A 222 -14.53 -16.13 0.05
CA GLY A 222 -15.35 -15.77 -1.12
C GLY A 222 -15.16 -14.35 -1.63
N HIS A 223 -14.11 -13.63 -1.19
CA HIS A 223 -13.71 -12.35 -1.77
C HIS A 223 -13.27 -12.55 -3.23
N LYS A 224 -13.87 -11.79 -4.15
CA LYS A 224 -13.68 -11.90 -5.60
C LYS A 224 -12.72 -10.85 -6.14
N THR A 225 -12.65 -9.70 -5.51
CA THR A 225 -11.81 -8.57 -5.94
C THR A 225 -10.75 -8.24 -4.90
N ASN A 226 -9.64 -7.64 -5.33
CA ASN A 226 -8.58 -7.22 -4.41
C ASN A 226 -9.13 -6.24 -3.36
N PHE A 227 -10.04 -5.36 -3.78
CA PHE A 227 -10.70 -4.41 -2.90
C PHE A 227 -11.54 -5.12 -1.84
N GLU A 228 -12.32 -6.13 -2.21
CA GLU A 228 -13.10 -6.94 -1.26
C GLU A 228 -12.21 -7.63 -0.22
N PHE A 229 -11.02 -8.11 -0.62
CA PHE A 229 -10.04 -8.65 0.34
C PHE A 229 -9.57 -7.59 1.35
N LEU A 230 -9.24 -6.39 0.87
CA LEU A 230 -8.78 -5.30 1.73
C LEU A 230 -9.88 -4.83 2.69
N THR A 231 -11.09 -4.61 2.19
CA THR A 231 -12.23 -4.17 3.02
C THR A 231 -12.75 -5.28 3.94
N GLY A 232 -12.71 -6.54 3.48
CA GLY A 232 -13.04 -7.71 4.27
C GLY A 232 -12.09 -7.84 5.46
N PHE A 233 -10.79 -7.63 5.27
CA PHE A 233 -9.84 -7.59 6.39
C PHE A 233 -10.18 -6.51 7.43
N ILE A 234 -10.51 -5.29 6.98
CA ILE A 234 -10.94 -4.21 7.89
C ILE A 234 -12.16 -4.64 8.70
N ASN A 235 -13.19 -5.15 8.03
CA ASN A 235 -14.47 -5.43 8.66
C ASN A 235 -14.43 -6.70 9.52
N ASP A 236 -13.89 -7.79 8.99
CA ASP A 236 -13.96 -9.11 9.60
C ASP A 236 -12.86 -9.35 10.63
N GLU A 237 -11.64 -8.82 10.41
CA GLU A 237 -10.49 -9.08 11.28
C GLU A 237 -10.25 -7.94 12.27
N LEU A 238 -10.45 -6.69 11.84
CA LEU A 238 -10.21 -5.52 12.69
C LEU A 238 -11.50 -5.03 13.37
N GLY A 239 -12.67 -5.41 12.87
CA GLY A 239 -13.97 -5.03 13.41
C GLY A 239 -14.54 -3.73 12.83
N GLY A 240 -13.95 -3.22 11.75
CA GLY A 240 -14.36 -2.00 11.06
C GLY A 240 -13.37 -0.84 11.22
N ILE A 241 -13.51 0.16 10.35
CA ILE A 241 -12.62 1.34 10.30
C ILE A 241 -12.75 2.23 11.55
N GLU A 242 -13.95 2.26 12.15
CA GLU A 242 -14.29 3.05 13.32
C GLU A 242 -13.86 2.38 14.63
N GLN A 243 -13.33 1.17 14.56
CA GLN A 243 -12.82 0.45 15.72
C GLN A 243 -11.31 0.63 15.86
N TYR A 244 -10.83 0.52 17.09
CA TYR A 244 -9.41 0.35 17.38
C TYR A 244 -8.90 -0.93 16.66
N PRO A 245 -7.74 -0.90 15.98
CA PRO A 245 -6.68 0.13 16.03
C PRO A 245 -6.69 1.19 14.91
N LEU A 246 -7.62 1.13 13.96
CA LEU A 246 -7.59 1.99 12.78
C LEU A 246 -8.18 3.39 13.00
N ASN A 247 -9.18 3.52 13.88
CA ASN A 247 -9.85 4.80 14.15
C ASN A 247 -9.05 5.72 15.08
N ASP A 248 -8.59 5.17 16.21
CA ASP A 248 -8.00 5.96 17.30
C ASP A 248 -6.51 6.29 17.11
N SER A 249 -5.90 5.77 16.05
CA SER A 249 -4.48 6.00 15.83
C SER A 249 -4.25 7.33 15.10
N ILE A 250 -3.43 8.20 15.68
CA ILE A 250 -2.79 9.31 14.96
C ILE A 250 -1.73 8.81 13.95
N ILE A 251 -1.46 7.50 13.96
CA ILE A 251 -0.46 6.81 13.18
C ILE A 251 -0.96 6.62 11.74
N ASN A 252 -0.09 6.89 10.77
CA ASN A 252 -0.37 6.59 9.37
C ASN A 252 -0.39 5.09 9.14
N TRP A 253 -1.34 4.60 8.35
CA TRP A 253 -1.41 3.19 8.01
C TRP A 253 -1.79 2.96 6.55
N CYS A 254 -1.34 1.83 6.02
CA CYS A 254 -1.73 1.34 4.71
C CYS A 254 -1.83 -0.18 4.74
N LEU A 255 -2.96 -0.71 4.26
CA LEU A 255 -3.15 -2.13 4.00
C LEU A 255 -2.68 -2.42 2.58
N TRP A 256 -1.90 -3.48 2.42
CA TRP A 256 -1.36 -3.91 1.14
C TRP A 256 -1.63 -5.37 0.93
N LEU A 257 -2.14 -5.74 -0.22
CA LEU A 257 -2.47 -7.11 -0.56
C LEU A 257 -1.23 -7.84 -1.04
N VAL A 258 -0.85 -8.91 -0.36
CA VAL A 258 0.35 -9.70 -0.63
C VAL A 258 -0.04 -11.00 -1.31
N GLU A 259 0.55 -11.25 -2.48
CA GLU A 259 0.37 -12.52 -3.19
C GLU A 259 1.48 -13.49 -2.82
N GLU A 260 1.10 -14.75 -2.62
CA GLU A 260 2.03 -15.81 -2.27
C GLU A 260 1.93 -16.94 -3.29
N ALA A 261 3.08 -17.39 -3.80
CA ALA A 261 3.22 -18.61 -4.60
C ALA A 261 4.54 -19.29 -4.24
N GLU A 262 4.51 -20.63 -4.24
CA GLU A 262 5.70 -21.47 -3.95
C GLU A 262 6.51 -20.96 -2.76
N SER A 263 5.81 -20.64 -1.67
CA SER A 263 6.47 -20.18 -0.45
C SER A 263 7.19 -18.82 -0.58
N LYS A 264 6.77 -17.93 -1.48
CA LYS A 264 7.36 -16.59 -1.64
C LYS A 264 6.31 -15.50 -1.82
N TYR A 265 6.62 -14.29 -1.33
CA TYR A 265 5.82 -13.11 -1.58
C TYR A 265 6.15 -12.50 -2.94
N LEU A 266 5.20 -12.53 -3.88
CA LEU A 266 5.43 -12.14 -5.27
C LEU A 266 5.59 -10.62 -5.45
N ASN A 267 4.95 -9.83 -4.59
CA ASN A 267 4.88 -8.38 -4.69
C ASN A 267 5.48 -7.63 -3.50
N ALA A 268 6.32 -8.30 -2.70
CA ALA A 268 6.99 -7.71 -1.54
C ALA A 268 7.87 -6.50 -1.92
N LYS A 269 8.47 -6.49 -3.10
CA LYS A 269 9.27 -5.36 -3.60
C LYS A 269 8.50 -4.03 -3.64
N GLU A 270 7.23 -4.06 -4.00
CA GLU A 270 6.41 -2.84 -4.04
C GLU A 270 6.09 -2.32 -2.63
N ILE A 271 5.94 -3.23 -1.66
CA ILE A 271 5.78 -2.86 -0.25
C ILE A 271 7.06 -2.21 0.28
N TYR A 272 8.23 -2.74 -0.08
CA TYR A 272 9.51 -2.18 0.36
C TYR A 272 9.76 -0.79 -0.21
N LYS A 273 9.38 -0.56 -1.49
CA LYS A 273 9.40 0.78 -2.09
C LYS A 273 8.47 1.74 -1.36
N ARG A 274 7.24 1.32 -1.04
CA ARG A 274 6.30 2.12 -0.24
C ARG A 274 6.89 2.42 1.15
N ALA A 275 7.45 1.43 1.85
CA ALA A 275 8.06 1.62 3.16
C ALA A 275 9.19 2.65 3.13
N SER A 276 10.06 2.56 2.12
CA SER A 276 11.17 3.49 1.93
C SER A 276 10.66 4.92 1.69
N TYR A 277 9.66 5.07 0.82
CA TYR A 277 9.01 6.36 0.58
C TYR A 277 8.44 6.97 1.87
N GLU A 278 7.77 6.16 2.70
CA GLU A 278 7.13 6.64 3.93
C GLU A 278 8.13 7.17 4.95
N ILE A 279 9.37 6.68 4.92
CA ILE A 279 10.47 7.19 5.74
C ILE A 279 11.00 8.50 5.17
N VAL A 280 11.23 8.56 3.86
CA VAL A 280 11.88 9.68 3.20
C VAL A 280 10.98 10.92 3.15
N LYS A 281 9.68 10.74 2.89
CA LYS A 281 8.72 11.85 2.81
C LYS A 281 8.66 12.69 4.09
N ASN A 282 9.07 12.14 5.23
CA ASN A 282 9.09 12.83 6.52
C ASN A 282 10.35 13.72 6.70
N PHE A 283 11.28 13.71 5.75
CA PHE A 283 12.49 14.54 5.74
C PHE A 283 12.47 15.68 4.70
N ILE A 284 11.40 15.76 3.89
CA ILE A 284 11.17 16.81 2.87
C ILE A 284 10.10 17.76 3.39
#